data_AF-A0A941PQG1-F1
#
_entry.id   AF-A0A941PQG1-F1
#
_cell.length_a   1.000
_cell.length_b   1.000
_cell.length_c   1.000
_cell.angle_alpha   90.00
_cell.angle_beta   90.00
_cell.angle_gamma   90.00
#
_symmetry.space_group_name_H-M   'P 1'
#
loop_
_entity.id
_entity.type
_entity.pdbx_description
1 polymer ?
#
loop_
_entity_poly.entity_id
_entity_poly.type
_entity_poly.pdbx_seq_one_letter_code
_entity_poly.pdbx_strand_id
1 'polypeptide(L)'
;TSTRPQYSIIASCDVAAAMMEPPGGTAMVEESLLEAMDFRRAMRKVEADYGESGWWFKVWGPDLLVGQGIGRADDWIIKNGTVKSKSWHGFGKLAPGFNMLDPIKATIVTPGLNLDGKFDKSGIPAAIVTKFLAEHGVVVEKTGLYSFFIMFTIGITKGRWNTLLTALQQFKDDYDRNQPLWRIMPEFCAQHRRYERMGLRDLCQHVHELYARYDIARLTTDMYLSELKPAMIPADAYACIARRQVQRVPIDELEGRVATSLITPYPPGIPLLIPGEVFNRKIVDYLKFAREFALLCPGFETDIHGLVEEEGEDGRMRFFADCVVQ
;
A
#
# COMPACT_ATOMS: atom_id res chain seq x y z
N THR A 1 22.74 21.89 4.05
CA THR A 1 23.43 21.28 5.22
C THR A 1 23.40 22.25 6.38
N SER A 2 23.08 21.77 7.59
CA SER A 2 23.13 22.59 8.80
C SER A 2 24.56 22.97 9.15
N THR A 3 24.78 24.18 9.70
CA THR A 3 26.07 24.61 10.26
C THR A 3 26.39 23.95 11.59
N ARG A 4 25.41 23.28 12.21
CA ARG A 4 25.56 22.44 13.41
C ARG A 4 25.11 21.02 13.06
N PRO A 5 25.98 20.21 12.45
CA PRO A 5 25.63 18.83 12.14
C PRO A 5 25.55 18.00 13.42
N GLN A 6 24.66 17.00 13.43
CA GLN A 6 24.63 15.99 14.47
C GLN A 6 25.69 14.94 14.15
N TYR A 7 26.82 14.99 14.84
CA TYR A 7 27.98 14.15 14.56
C TYR A 7 27.68 12.64 14.61
N SER A 8 26.75 12.20 15.46
CA SER A 8 26.36 10.79 15.54
C SER A 8 25.70 10.27 14.26
N ILE A 9 24.93 11.11 13.55
CA ILE A 9 24.33 10.74 12.26
C ILE A 9 25.44 10.59 11.21
N ILE A 10 26.40 11.52 11.19
CA ILE A 10 27.54 11.43 10.26
C ILE A 10 28.34 10.16 10.53
N ALA A 11 28.68 9.88 11.80
CA ALA A 11 29.38 8.67 12.18
C ALA A 11 28.59 7.40 11.82
N SER A 12 27.26 7.40 11.96
CA SER A 12 26.45 6.25 11.54
C SER A 12 26.48 6.02 10.03
N CYS A 13 26.55 7.08 9.21
CA CYS A 13 26.68 6.95 7.76
C CYS A 13 28.04 6.35 7.38
N ASP A 14 29.11 6.76 8.07
CA ASP A 14 30.47 6.24 7.87
C ASP A 14 30.54 4.74 8.22
N VAL A 15 29.99 4.36 9.37
CA VAL A 15 29.89 2.94 9.78
C VAL A 15 29.03 2.13 8.80
N ALA A 16 27.88 2.66 8.35
CA ALA A 16 27.02 1.97 7.40
C ALA A 16 27.73 1.72 6.05
N ALA A 17 28.55 2.67 5.58
CA ALA A 17 29.36 2.49 4.39
C ALA A 17 30.45 1.42 4.60
N ALA A 18 31.18 1.49 5.72
CA ALA A 18 32.21 0.51 6.08
C ALA A 18 31.65 -0.91 6.23
N MET A 19 30.44 -1.06 6.77
CA MET A 19 29.73 -2.35 6.86
C MET A 19 29.50 -2.98 5.48
N MET A 20 29.33 -2.17 4.42
CA MET A 20 29.10 -2.66 3.07
C MET A 20 30.40 -2.99 2.30
N GLU A 21 31.58 -2.73 2.88
CA GLU A 21 32.85 -3.07 2.25
C GLU A 21 33.00 -4.60 2.12
N PRO A 22 33.56 -5.09 0.98
CA PRO A 22 33.82 -6.50 0.81
C PRO A 22 34.81 -7.05 1.85
N PRO A 23 34.60 -8.28 2.35
CA PRO A 23 33.55 -9.23 1.94
C PRO A 23 32.23 -9.13 2.74
N GLY A 24 32.18 -8.31 3.80
CA GLY A 24 31.07 -8.26 4.76
C GLY A 24 29.74 -7.84 4.12
N GLY A 25 29.75 -6.78 3.32
CA GLY A 25 28.55 -6.28 2.64
C GLY A 25 27.88 -7.33 1.75
N THR A 26 28.66 -8.07 0.97
CA THR A 26 28.16 -9.13 0.09
C THR A 26 27.48 -10.23 0.89
N ALA A 27 28.11 -10.70 1.97
CA ALA A 27 27.55 -11.76 2.82
C ALA A 27 26.22 -11.35 3.46
N MET A 28 26.11 -10.11 3.95
CA MET A 28 24.87 -9.62 4.57
C MET A 28 23.71 -9.52 3.57
N VAL A 29 23.99 -9.10 2.32
CA VAL A 29 22.95 -9.04 1.28
C VAL A 29 22.52 -10.45 0.85
N GLU A 30 23.48 -11.38 0.70
CA GLU A 30 23.17 -12.78 0.39
C GLU A 30 22.32 -13.44 1.49
N GLU A 31 22.59 -13.14 2.77
CA GLU A 31 21.77 -13.60 3.89
C GLU A 31 20.34 -13.07 3.81
N SER A 32 20.14 -11.76 3.57
CA SER A 32 18.81 -11.19 3.39
C SER A 32 18.06 -11.79 2.19
N LEU A 33 18.76 -12.06 1.09
CA LEU A 33 18.18 -12.74 -0.07
C LEU A 33 17.78 -14.17 0.28
N LEU A 34 18.61 -14.91 1.03
CA LEU A 34 18.30 -16.27 1.45
C LEU A 34 17.07 -16.32 2.35
N GLU A 35 16.98 -15.42 3.33
CA GLU A 35 15.82 -15.33 4.23
C GLU A 35 14.53 -14.98 3.47
N ALA A 36 14.59 -14.06 2.51
CA ALA A 36 13.46 -13.73 1.65
C ALA A 36 13.02 -14.95 0.79
N MET A 37 13.97 -15.70 0.26
CA MET A 37 13.70 -16.92 -0.52
C MET A 37 13.07 -18.02 0.32
N ASP A 38 13.59 -18.24 1.51
CA ASP A 38 13.06 -19.26 2.43
C ASP A 38 11.66 -18.91 2.92
N PHE A 39 11.38 -17.64 3.22
CA PHE A 39 10.03 -17.16 3.50
C PHE A 39 9.07 -17.42 2.34
N ARG A 40 9.47 -17.07 1.10
CA ARG A 40 8.63 -17.28 -0.10
C ARG A 40 8.33 -18.77 -0.32
N ARG A 41 9.31 -19.65 -0.11
CA ARG A 41 9.11 -21.11 -0.16
C ARG A 41 8.18 -21.58 0.94
N ALA A 42 8.34 -21.09 2.16
CA ALA A 42 7.48 -21.45 3.29
C ALA A 42 6.02 -21.06 3.03
N MET A 43 5.77 -19.85 2.52
CA MET A 43 4.43 -19.41 2.13
C MET A 43 3.77 -20.33 1.10
N ARG A 44 4.52 -20.76 0.06
CA ARG A 44 4.03 -21.71 -0.96
C ARG A 44 3.82 -23.11 -0.43
N LYS A 45 4.69 -23.55 0.49
CA LYS A 45 4.52 -24.85 1.14
C LYS A 45 3.23 -24.87 1.96
N VAL A 46 2.97 -23.83 2.75
CA VAL A 46 1.72 -23.70 3.52
C VAL A 46 0.50 -23.64 2.59
N GLU A 47 0.58 -22.93 1.46
CA GLU A 47 -0.46 -22.95 0.42
C GLU A 47 -0.76 -24.38 -0.06
N ALA A 48 0.28 -25.15 -0.39
CA ALA A 48 0.14 -26.54 -0.84
C ALA A 48 -0.44 -27.46 0.24
N ASP A 49 -0.06 -27.26 1.52
CA ASP A 49 -0.53 -28.05 2.66
C ASP A 49 -2.03 -27.83 2.93
N TYR A 50 -2.57 -26.63 2.66
CA TYR A 50 -4.01 -26.35 2.78
C TYR A 50 -4.87 -26.96 1.66
N GLY A 51 -4.26 -27.31 0.51
CA GLY A 51 -4.94 -27.93 -0.63
C GLY A 51 -5.90 -27.01 -1.39
N GLU A 52 -6.55 -27.57 -2.42
CA GLU A 52 -7.38 -26.80 -3.38
C GLU A 52 -8.68 -26.24 -2.79
N SER A 53 -9.19 -26.81 -1.70
CA SER A 53 -10.42 -26.37 -1.05
C SER A 53 -10.23 -25.20 -0.07
N GLY A 54 -8.98 -24.89 0.29
CA GLY A 54 -8.62 -23.81 1.19
C GLY A 54 -8.29 -22.52 0.44
N TRP A 55 -8.25 -21.40 1.18
CA TRP A 55 -7.66 -20.15 0.71
C TRP A 55 -6.39 -19.86 1.49
N TRP A 56 -5.41 -19.22 0.85
CA TRP A 56 -4.18 -18.75 1.48
C TRP A 56 -3.67 -17.46 0.84
N PHE A 57 -2.81 -16.76 1.55
CA PHE A 57 -2.10 -15.59 1.06
C PHE A 57 -1.05 -15.99 0.03
N LYS A 58 -1.02 -15.29 -1.11
CA LYS A 58 -0.01 -15.55 -2.17
C LYS A 58 1.16 -14.60 -2.02
N VAL A 59 2.36 -15.02 -2.38
CA VAL A 59 3.48 -14.09 -2.55
C VAL A 59 3.69 -13.81 -4.02
N TRP A 60 3.54 -12.55 -4.40
CA TRP A 60 3.70 -12.09 -5.77
C TRP A 60 5.16 -12.27 -6.21
N GLY A 61 5.34 -12.91 -7.37
CA GLY A 61 6.64 -13.27 -7.91
C GLY A 61 6.55 -14.35 -8.99
N PRO A 62 7.70 -14.77 -9.54
CA PRO A 62 7.79 -15.79 -10.59
C PRO A 62 7.11 -17.10 -10.21
N ASP A 63 6.43 -17.78 -11.13
CA ASP A 63 5.71 -19.03 -10.86
C ASP A 63 6.61 -20.15 -10.29
N LEU A 64 7.88 -20.17 -10.69
CA LEU A 64 8.88 -21.13 -10.22
C LEU A 64 9.91 -20.44 -9.35
N LEU A 65 10.23 -21.07 -8.21
CA LEU A 65 11.36 -20.70 -7.37
C LEU A 65 12.37 -21.84 -7.37
N VAL A 66 13.65 -21.52 -7.29
CA VAL A 66 14.70 -22.52 -7.08
C VAL A 66 14.46 -23.25 -5.75
N GLY A 67 14.73 -24.56 -5.70
CA GLY A 67 14.43 -25.38 -4.52
C GLY A 67 15.29 -25.05 -3.28
N GLN A 68 16.51 -24.53 -3.48
CA GLN A 68 17.43 -24.18 -2.40
C GLN A 68 18.33 -23.00 -2.82
N GLY A 69 18.80 -22.22 -1.84
CA GLY A 69 19.72 -21.09 -2.07
C GLY A 69 19.02 -19.84 -2.63
N ILE A 70 19.80 -18.88 -3.14
CA ILE A 70 19.29 -17.58 -3.60
C ILE A 70 18.82 -17.58 -5.07
N GLY A 71 19.26 -18.54 -5.88
CA GLY A 71 18.89 -18.64 -7.31
C GLY A 71 19.69 -17.71 -8.21
N ARG A 72 19.14 -17.38 -9.39
CA ARG A 72 19.76 -16.48 -10.38
C ARG A 72 18.90 -15.23 -10.57
N ALA A 73 19.55 -14.09 -10.84
CA ALA A 73 18.86 -12.83 -11.12
C ALA A 73 17.90 -12.93 -12.32
N ASP A 74 18.26 -13.73 -13.34
CA ASP A 74 17.44 -13.92 -14.56
C ASP A 74 16.05 -14.52 -14.32
N ASP A 75 15.86 -15.19 -13.18
CA ASP A 75 14.57 -15.76 -12.77
C ASP A 75 13.60 -14.66 -12.29
N TRP A 76 14.15 -13.50 -11.90
CA TRP A 76 13.40 -12.35 -11.36
C TRP A 76 13.14 -11.27 -12.41
N ILE A 77 13.73 -11.39 -13.61
CA ILE A 77 13.46 -10.47 -14.72
C ILE A 77 11.99 -10.60 -15.13
N ILE A 78 11.30 -9.47 -15.20
CA ILE A 78 9.90 -9.38 -15.61
C ILE A 78 9.84 -9.56 -17.13
N LYS A 79 9.52 -10.77 -17.57
CA LYS A 79 9.42 -11.17 -18.97
C LYS A 79 7.98 -11.00 -19.45
N ASN A 80 7.81 -10.52 -20.68
CA ASN A 80 6.49 -10.50 -21.31
C ASN A 80 5.88 -11.91 -21.33
N GLY A 81 4.61 -12.01 -20.95
CA GLY A 81 3.84 -13.23 -21.17
C GLY A 81 3.80 -13.59 -22.65
N THR A 82 3.74 -14.89 -22.96
CA THR A 82 3.43 -15.33 -24.32
C THR A 82 1.92 -15.28 -24.54
N VAL A 83 1.45 -15.28 -25.80
CA VAL A 83 0.01 -15.34 -26.13
C VAL A 83 -0.71 -16.53 -25.47
N LYS A 84 0.03 -17.59 -25.05
CA LYS A 84 -0.50 -18.79 -24.42
C LYS A 84 -0.37 -18.84 -22.89
N SER A 85 0.43 -17.98 -22.26
CA SER A 85 0.55 -17.94 -20.80
C SER A 85 0.37 -16.50 -20.29
N LYS A 86 -0.68 -16.28 -19.49
CA LYS A 86 -0.80 -15.02 -18.73
C LYS A 86 0.46 -14.84 -17.88
N SER A 87 0.97 -13.61 -17.84
CA SER A 87 2.09 -13.27 -16.98
C SER A 87 1.66 -13.27 -15.51
N TRP A 88 2.51 -13.77 -14.62
CA TRP A 88 2.28 -13.73 -13.17
C TRP A 88 2.19 -12.28 -12.62
N HIS A 89 2.76 -11.31 -13.36
CA HIS A 89 2.90 -9.93 -12.92
C HIS A 89 1.76 -8.99 -13.33
N GLY A 90 0.88 -9.36 -14.27
CA GLY A 90 -0.25 -8.53 -14.69
C GLY A 90 0.09 -7.29 -15.55
N PHE A 91 1.35 -6.83 -15.60
CA PHE A 91 1.76 -5.79 -16.56
C PHE A 91 1.56 -6.18 -18.02
N GLY A 92 1.31 -5.16 -18.86
CA GLY A 92 1.23 -5.27 -20.32
C GLY A 92 2.59 -5.47 -20.99
N LYS A 93 2.74 -4.96 -22.21
CA LYS A 93 3.97 -5.14 -23.00
C LYS A 93 5.11 -4.29 -22.41
N LEU A 94 6.18 -4.94 -21.97
CA LEU A 94 7.39 -4.36 -21.39
C LEU A 94 8.58 -4.50 -22.33
N ALA A 95 9.57 -3.63 -22.17
CA ALA A 95 10.87 -3.77 -22.83
C ALA A 95 11.63 -4.97 -22.23
N PRO A 96 12.27 -5.82 -23.05
CA PRO A 96 12.98 -7.00 -22.56
C PRO A 96 14.19 -6.61 -21.70
N GLY A 97 14.39 -7.30 -20.58
CA GLY A 97 15.55 -7.09 -19.68
C GLY A 97 15.55 -5.76 -18.92
N PHE A 98 14.47 -4.97 -19.00
CA PHE A 98 14.42 -3.63 -18.41
C PHE A 98 14.04 -3.64 -16.93
N ASN A 99 13.11 -4.50 -16.53
CA ASN A 99 12.58 -4.57 -15.17
C ASN A 99 12.89 -5.91 -14.52
N MET A 100 13.29 -5.89 -13.25
CA MET A 100 13.47 -7.06 -12.39
C MET A 100 12.67 -6.85 -11.11
N LEU A 101 12.04 -7.91 -10.60
CA LEU A 101 11.45 -7.91 -9.27
C LEU A 101 12.55 -8.09 -8.23
N ASP A 102 12.65 -7.16 -7.29
CA ASP A 102 13.54 -7.27 -6.15
C ASP A 102 13.10 -8.42 -5.21
N PRO A 103 13.89 -9.50 -5.04
CA PRO A 103 13.48 -10.67 -4.27
C PRO A 103 13.22 -10.36 -2.78
N ILE A 104 13.95 -9.39 -2.20
CA ILE A 104 13.82 -9.01 -0.77
C ILE A 104 12.54 -8.24 -0.47
N LYS A 105 11.85 -7.74 -1.51
CA LYS A 105 10.54 -7.09 -1.39
C LYS A 105 9.45 -8.11 -1.63
N ALA A 106 9.07 -8.83 -0.58
CA ALA A 106 8.02 -9.82 -0.65
C ALA A 106 6.64 -9.12 -0.57
N THR A 107 5.97 -9.03 -1.72
CA THR A 107 4.60 -8.52 -1.78
C THR A 107 3.64 -9.68 -1.57
N ILE A 108 2.88 -9.64 -0.48
CA ILE A 108 1.83 -10.58 -0.15
C ILE A 108 0.52 -10.08 -0.76
N VAL A 109 -0.21 -10.96 -1.43
CA VAL A 109 -1.49 -10.69 -2.10
C VAL A 109 -2.59 -11.43 -1.35
N THR A 110 -3.64 -10.70 -1.01
CA THR A 110 -4.82 -11.20 -0.31
C THR A 110 -5.94 -11.53 -1.31
N PRO A 111 -6.82 -12.50 -1.02
CA PRO A 111 -7.95 -12.83 -1.89
C PRO A 111 -8.93 -11.66 -2.06
N GLY A 112 -9.58 -11.54 -3.23
CA GLY A 112 -10.71 -10.62 -3.44
C GLY A 112 -10.58 -9.70 -4.65
N LEU A 113 -9.39 -9.52 -5.21
CA LEU A 113 -9.15 -8.77 -6.44
C LEU A 113 -8.21 -9.56 -7.34
N ASN A 114 -8.67 -9.86 -8.55
CA ASN A 114 -7.84 -10.58 -9.52
C ASN A 114 -6.93 -9.63 -10.32
N LEU A 115 -5.96 -10.20 -11.04
CA LEU A 115 -4.99 -9.45 -11.85
C LEU A 115 -5.64 -8.68 -13.01
N ASP A 116 -6.86 -9.04 -13.42
CA ASP A 116 -7.60 -8.32 -14.46
C ASP A 116 -8.37 -7.11 -13.87
N GLY A 117 -8.22 -6.83 -12.57
CA GLY A 117 -8.87 -5.71 -11.88
C GLY A 117 -10.34 -5.96 -11.51
N LYS A 118 -10.82 -7.21 -11.58
CA LYS A 118 -12.19 -7.56 -11.18
C LYS A 118 -12.23 -8.07 -9.75
N PHE A 119 -13.22 -7.60 -9.00
CA PHE A 119 -13.51 -8.07 -7.65
C PHE A 119 -14.16 -9.46 -7.70
N ASP A 120 -13.71 -10.34 -6.79
CA ASP A 120 -14.37 -11.61 -6.54
C ASP A 120 -15.65 -11.39 -5.70
N LYS A 121 -16.41 -12.45 -5.39
CA LYS A 121 -17.62 -12.33 -4.55
C LYS A 121 -17.30 -12.06 -3.08
N SER A 122 -16.14 -12.52 -2.64
CA SER A 122 -15.63 -12.38 -1.28
C SER A 122 -14.19 -11.95 -1.35
N GLY A 123 -13.75 -11.15 -0.37
CA GLY A 123 -12.39 -10.67 -0.33
C GLY A 123 -11.91 -10.38 1.08
N ILE A 124 -10.60 -10.24 1.18
CA ILE A 124 -9.87 -9.91 2.40
C ILE A 124 -9.05 -8.67 2.10
N PRO A 125 -9.61 -7.46 2.33
CA PRO A 125 -8.87 -6.21 2.19
C PRO A 125 -7.56 -6.23 3.00
N ALA A 126 -6.46 -5.84 2.36
CA ALA A 126 -5.14 -5.90 3.00
C ALA A 126 -5.04 -5.00 4.23
N ALA A 127 -5.78 -3.88 4.26
CA ALA A 127 -5.85 -2.97 5.42
C ALA A 127 -6.34 -3.66 6.71
N ILE A 128 -7.20 -4.68 6.60
CA ILE A 128 -7.67 -5.45 7.77
C ILE A 128 -6.56 -6.39 8.25
N VAL A 129 -5.90 -7.06 7.32
CA VAL A 129 -4.78 -7.96 7.63
C VAL A 129 -3.66 -7.20 8.32
N THR A 130 -3.28 -6.02 7.82
CA THR A 130 -2.17 -5.27 8.40
C THR A 130 -2.50 -4.65 9.76
N LYS A 131 -3.76 -4.26 10.02
CA LYS A 131 -4.20 -3.86 11.37
C LYS A 131 -4.21 -5.04 12.34
N PHE A 132 -4.67 -6.21 11.91
CA PHE A 132 -4.56 -7.43 12.70
C PHE A 132 -3.09 -7.75 13.03
N LEU A 133 -2.21 -7.72 12.02
CA LEU A 133 -0.78 -7.97 12.20
C LEU A 133 -0.12 -6.98 13.17
N ALA A 134 -0.53 -5.70 13.14
CA ALA A 134 -0.01 -4.69 14.04
C ALA A 134 -0.29 -5.01 15.52
N GLU A 135 -1.52 -5.45 15.85
CA GLU A 135 -1.88 -5.89 17.21
C GLU A 135 -1.16 -7.20 17.62
N HIS A 136 -0.65 -7.95 16.64
CA HIS A 136 0.17 -9.17 16.84
C HIS A 136 1.68 -8.90 16.75
N GLY A 137 2.10 -7.63 16.85
CA GLY A 137 3.51 -7.24 16.91
C GLY A 137 4.24 -7.27 15.57
N VAL A 138 3.51 -7.31 14.45
CA VAL A 138 4.09 -7.28 13.10
C VAL A 138 3.68 -6.00 12.38
N VAL A 139 4.65 -5.11 12.22
CA VAL A 139 4.47 -3.86 11.47
C VAL A 139 4.80 -4.08 10.00
N VAL A 140 3.89 -3.63 9.14
CA VAL A 140 4.02 -3.75 7.69
C VAL A 140 4.36 -2.39 7.10
N GLU A 141 5.28 -2.37 6.13
CA GLU A 141 5.82 -1.14 5.52
C GLU A 141 4.74 -0.36 4.76
N LYS A 142 4.08 -1.04 3.82
CA LYS A 142 3.08 -0.44 2.95
C LYS A 142 1.96 -1.41 2.67
N THR A 143 0.75 -0.88 2.76
CA THR A 143 -0.48 -1.60 2.47
C THR A 143 -1.12 -0.98 1.23
N GLY A 144 -1.51 -1.80 0.27
CA GLY A 144 -2.38 -1.46 -0.86
C GLY A 144 -3.81 -1.96 -0.62
N LEU A 145 -4.62 -2.11 -1.67
CA LEU A 145 -6.01 -2.58 -1.54
C LEU A 145 -6.11 -4.06 -1.13
N TYR A 146 -5.43 -4.94 -1.89
CA TYR A 146 -5.39 -6.40 -1.70
C TYR A 146 -3.95 -6.92 -1.70
N SER A 147 -3.01 -6.05 -1.36
CA SER A 147 -1.63 -6.45 -1.20
C SER A 147 -0.97 -5.62 -0.14
N PHE A 148 0.07 -6.17 0.46
CA PHE A 148 0.97 -5.44 1.33
C PHE A 148 2.36 -6.04 1.17
N PHE A 149 3.41 -5.24 1.36
CA PHE A 149 4.76 -5.77 1.21
C PHE A 149 5.55 -5.69 2.50
N ILE A 150 6.39 -6.71 2.67
CA ILE A 150 7.41 -6.78 3.70
C ILE A 150 8.78 -6.66 3.04
N MET A 151 9.69 -5.95 3.69
CA MET A 151 11.05 -5.76 3.22
C MET A 151 12.00 -6.59 4.09
N PHE A 152 12.72 -7.52 3.47
CA PHE A 152 13.80 -8.25 4.13
C PHE A 152 15.04 -7.38 4.15
N THR A 153 15.31 -6.78 5.31
CA THR A 153 16.52 -5.99 5.56
C THR A 153 17.58 -6.83 6.29
N ILE A 154 18.81 -6.30 6.32
CA ILE A 154 19.91 -6.89 7.07
C ILE A 154 19.49 -7.00 8.55
N GLY A 155 19.63 -8.20 9.13
CA GLY A 155 19.22 -8.49 10.50
C GLY A 155 17.80 -9.07 10.66
N ILE A 156 17.03 -9.21 9.58
CA ILE A 156 15.82 -10.05 9.59
C ILE A 156 16.26 -11.52 9.58
N THR A 157 15.80 -12.28 10.57
CA THR A 157 16.15 -13.69 10.74
C THR A 157 14.94 -14.59 10.49
N LYS A 158 15.22 -15.89 10.31
CA LYS A 158 14.21 -16.95 10.31
C LYS A 158 13.19 -16.89 11.44
N GLY A 159 13.62 -16.50 12.64
CA GLY A 159 12.71 -16.32 13.77
C GLY A 159 11.64 -15.25 13.50
N ARG A 160 12.03 -14.11 12.91
CA ARG A 160 11.11 -12.98 12.68
C ARG A 160 10.08 -13.28 11.59
N TRP A 161 10.49 -13.82 10.44
CA TRP A 161 9.52 -14.11 9.39
C TRP A 161 8.65 -15.33 9.71
N ASN A 162 9.10 -16.25 10.56
CA ASN A 162 8.24 -17.31 11.11
C ASN A 162 7.14 -16.73 12.00
N THR A 163 7.42 -15.71 12.82
CA THR A 163 6.39 -15.01 13.60
C THR A 163 5.31 -14.43 12.69
N LEU A 164 5.70 -13.80 11.57
CA LEU A 164 4.74 -13.33 10.56
C LEU A 164 3.94 -14.48 9.94
N LEU A 165 4.60 -15.58 9.55
CA LEU A 165 3.92 -16.74 8.97
C LEU A 165 2.87 -17.31 9.93
N THR A 166 3.21 -17.46 11.20
CA THR A 166 2.29 -17.89 12.26
C THR A 166 1.14 -16.91 12.45
N ALA A 167 1.40 -15.60 12.44
CA ALA A 167 0.35 -14.59 12.53
C ALA A 167 -0.62 -14.63 11.34
N LEU A 168 -0.13 -14.91 10.13
CA LEU A 168 -0.98 -15.12 8.95
C LEU A 168 -1.81 -16.40 9.06
N GLN A 169 -1.28 -17.48 9.64
CA GLN A 169 -2.03 -18.70 9.89
C GLN A 169 -3.13 -18.45 10.93
N GLN A 170 -2.81 -17.72 12.00
CA GLN A 170 -3.78 -17.31 13.01
C GLN A 170 -4.89 -16.44 12.41
N PHE A 171 -4.54 -15.45 11.58
CA PHE A 171 -5.53 -14.64 10.86
C PHE A 171 -6.49 -15.51 10.06
N LYS A 172 -5.96 -16.50 9.33
CA LYS A 172 -6.78 -17.42 8.54
C LYS A 172 -7.74 -18.22 9.43
N ASP A 173 -7.26 -18.79 10.52
CA ASP A 173 -8.09 -19.55 11.45
C ASP A 173 -9.20 -18.69 12.08
N ASP A 174 -8.87 -17.46 12.45
CA ASP A 174 -9.82 -16.51 13.04
C ASP A 174 -10.85 -16.03 12.00
N TYR A 175 -10.43 -15.83 10.76
CA TYR A 175 -11.30 -15.52 9.64
C TYR A 175 -12.25 -16.68 9.35
N ASP A 176 -11.73 -17.91 9.26
CA ASP A 176 -12.48 -19.13 8.97
C ASP A 176 -13.44 -19.53 10.10
N ARG A 177 -13.20 -19.07 11.34
CA ARG A 177 -14.13 -19.20 12.46
C ARG A 177 -15.03 -17.98 12.66
N ASN A 178 -14.81 -16.92 11.88
CA ASN A 178 -15.43 -15.61 12.05
C ASN A 178 -15.36 -15.11 13.50
N GLN A 179 -14.16 -15.18 14.10
CA GLN A 179 -13.97 -14.75 15.49
C GLN A 179 -14.39 -13.28 15.67
N PRO A 180 -15.00 -12.95 16.82
CA PRO A 180 -15.44 -11.59 17.09
C PRO A 180 -14.24 -10.65 17.25
N LEU A 181 -14.32 -9.46 16.65
CA LEU A 181 -13.20 -8.53 16.58
C LEU A 181 -12.71 -8.06 17.95
N TRP A 182 -13.60 -7.86 18.93
CA TRP A 182 -13.20 -7.45 20.29
C TRP A 182 -12.22 -8.43 20.96
N ARG A 183 -12.21 -9.69 20.52
CA ARG A 183 -11.33 -10.74 21.04
C ARG A 183 -9.94 -10.73 20.39
N ILE A 184 -9.89 -10.48 19.08
CA ILE A 184 -8.66 -10.64 18.27
C ILE A 184 -8.01 -9.31 17.90
N MET A 185 -8.77 -8.21 17.95
CA MET A 185 -8.35 -6.85 17.63
C MET A 185 -8.96 -5.85 18.64
N PRO A 186 -8.69 -6.00 19.96
CA PRO A 186 -9.27 -5.15 21.00
C PRO A 186 -8.87 -3.67 20.88
N GLU A 187 -7.66 -3.35 20.44
CA GLU A 187 -7.20 -1.96 20.35
C GLU A 187 -7.94 -1.24 19.22
N PHE A 188 -8.10 -1.89 18.07
CA PHE A 188 -8.92 -1.40 16.97
C PHE A 188 -10.39 -1.18 17.39
N CYS A 189 -10.97 -2.12 18.15
CA CYS A 189 -12.34 -1.99 18.63
C CYS A 189 -12.50 -0.84 19.64
N ALA A 190 -11.49 -0.58 20.48
CA ALA A 190 -11.50 0.53 21.42
C ALA A 190 -11.57 1.89 20.70
N GLN A 191 -10.86 2.03 19.58
CA GLN A 191 -10.88 3.23 18.73
C GLN A 191 -12.15 3.31 17.86
N HIS A 192 -12.67 2.16 17.41
CA HIS A 192 -13.80 2.08 16.48
C HIS A 192 -14.89 1.12 16.99
N ARG A 193 -15.59 1.53 18.05
CA ARG A 193 -16.62 0.73 18.75
C ARG A 193 -17.71 0.12 17.86
N ARG A 194 -18.00 0.73 16.71
CA ARG A 194 -19.01 0.21 15.76
C ARG A 194 -18.70 -1.20 15.25
N TYR A 195 -17.43 -1.60 15.22
CA TYR A 195 -17.01 -2.92 14.73
C TYR A 195 -16.94 -3.98 15.83
N GLU A 196 -17.12 -3.61 17.10
CA GLU A 196 -16.96 -4.51 18.25
C GLU A 196 -17.81 -5.79 18.13
N ARG A 197 -19.02 -5.67 17.56
CA ARG A 197 -19.96 -6.79 17.40
C ARG A 197 -19.78 -7.59 16.11
N MET A 198 -18.86 -7.20 15.24
CA MET A 198 -18.61 -7.89 13.97
C MET A 198 -17.59 -9.02 14.15
N GLY A 199 -17.74 -10.08 13.37
CA GLY A 199 -16.68 -11.07 13.20
C GLY A 199 -15.64 -10.58 12.17
N LEU A 200 -14.44 -11.18 12.19
CA LEU A 200 -13.36 -10.83 11.28
C LEU A 200 -13.76 -10.99 9.80
N ARG A 201 -14.48 -12.05 9.47
CA ARG A 201 -14.96 -12.30 8.10
C ARG A 201 -16.00 -11.28 7.69
N ASP A 202 -16.90 -10.94 8.59
CA ASP A 202 -17.96 -9.96 8.32
C ASP A 202 -17.37 -8.57 8.05
N LEU A 203 -16.33 -8.18 8.80
CA LEU A 203 -15.62 -6.94 8.55
C LEU A 203 -14.90 -6.95 7.20
N CYS A 204 -14.22 -8.05 6.87
CA CYS A 204 -13.58 -8.23 5.57
C CYS A 204 -14.58 -8.09 4.43
N GLN A 205 -15.74 -8.75 4.55
CA GLN A 205 -16.79 -8.69 3.54
C GLN A 205 -17.41 -7.29 3.44
N HIS A 206 -17.66 -6.63 4.57
CA HIS A 206 -18.20 -5.27 4.60
C HIS A 206 -17.31 -4.27 3.84
N VAL A 207 -16.00 -4.28 4.11
CA VAL A 207 -15.04 -3.39 3.43
C VAL A 207 -14.87 -3.81 1.96
N HIS A 208 -14.84 -5.11 1.66
CA HIS A 208 -14.74 -5.63 0.30
C HIS A 208 -15.92 -5.20 -0.58
N GLU A 209 -17.16 -5.26 -0.06
CA GLU A 209 -18.36 -4.85 -0.78
C GLU A 209 -18.35 -3.35 -1.10
N LEU A 210 -17.80 -2.52 -0.21
CA LEU A 210 -17.64 -1.10 -0.47
C LEU A 210 -16.58 -0.85 -1.54
N TYR A 211 -15.43 -1.52 -1.48
CA TYR A 211 -14.43 -1.45 -2.55
C TYR A 211 -15.00 -1.85 -3.92
N ALA A 212 -15.81 -2.92 -3.96
CA ALA A 212 -16.44 -3.39 -5.19
C ALA A 212 -17.55 -2.45 -5.69
N ARG A 213 -18.40 -1.93 -4.78
CA ARG A 213 -19.49 -1.00 -5.12
C ARG A 213 -18.99 0.26 -5.82
N TYR A 214 -17.85 0.78 -5.38
CA TYR A 214 -17.26 2.01 -5.90
C TYR A 214 -16.22 1.76 -6.99
N ASP A 215 -15.94 0.51 -7.34
CA ASP A 215 -14.92 0.10 -8.33
C ASP A 215 -13.58 0.84 -8.11
N ILE A 216 -13.12 0.83 -6.85
CA ILE A 216 -11.95 1.62 -6.42
C ILE A 216 -10.70 1.30 -7.24
N ALA A 217 -10.54 0.04 -7.68
CA ALA A 217 -9.41 -0.40 -8.49
C ALA A 217 -9.35 0.34 -9.85
N ARG A 218 -10.50 0.46 -10.53
CA ARG A 218 -10.58 1.22 -11.77
C ARG A 218 -10.42 2.71 -11.51
N LEU A 219 -11.05 3.23 -10.47
CA LEU A 219 -11.06 4.65 -10.16
C LEU A 219 -9.64 5.17 -9.82
N THR A 220 -8.87 4.42 -9.03
CA THR A 220 -7.44 4.70 -8.77
C THR A 220 -6.60 4.65 -10.06
N THR A 221 -6.94 3.78 -11.01
CA THR A 221 -6.25 3.73 -12.30
C THR A 221 -6.60 4.95 -13.17
N ASP A 222 -7.88 5.26 -13.28
CA ASP A 222 -8.40 6.33 -14.12
C ASP A 222 -7.93 7.72 -13.68
N MET A 223 -7.70 7.93 -12.39
CA MET A 223 -7.17 9.20 -11.88
C MET A 223 -5.70 9.41 -12.31
N TYR A 224 -4.86 8.37 -12.28
CA TYR A 224 -3.45 8.48 -12.69
C TYR A 224 -3.26 8.52 -14.21
N LEU A 225 -4.22 7.99 -14.97
CA LEU A 225 -4.25 8.10 -16.44
C LEU A 225 -5.01 9.34 -16.93
N SER A 226 -5.52 10.17 -16.01
CA SER A 226 -6.23 11.39 -16.37
C SER A 226 -5.26 12.44 -16.92
N GLU A 227 -5.74 13.26 -17.85
CA GLU A 227 -4.94 14.37 -18.36
C GLU A 227 -4.83 15.46 -17.28
N LEU A 228 -3.59 15.84 -16.96
CA LEU A 228 -3.26 16.92 -16.04
C LEU A 228 -2.95 18.17 -16.84
N LYS A 229 -3.61 19.28 -16.48
CA LYS A 229 -3.40 20.58 -17.12
C LYS A 229 -2.51 21.45 -16.23
N PRO A 230 -1.26 21.75 -16.64
CA PRO A 230 -0.44 22.74 -15.96
C PRO A 230 -0.97 24.15 -16.29
N ALA A 231 -1.45 24.88 -15.28
CA ALA A 231 -1.85 26.28 -15.44
C ALA A 231 -0.69 27.25 -15.15
N MET A 232 0.25 26.85 -14.30
CA MET A 232 1.45 27.60 -13.97
C MET A 232 2.57 26.65 -13.53
N ILE A 233 3.79 27.16 -13.47
CA ILE A 233 4.92 26.38 -12.96
C ILE A 233 4.80 26.21 -11.43
N PRO A 234 5.30 25.10 -10.85
CA PRO A 234 5.18 24.86 -9.41
C PRO A 234 5.77 25.95 -8.52
N ALA A 235 6.84 26.61 -8.96
CA ALA A 235 7.46 27.71 -8.23
C ALA A 235 6.52 28.92 -8.07
N ASP A 236 5.75 29.24 -9.11
CA ASP A 236 4.80 30.35 -9.09
C ASP A 236 3.58 30.02 -8.21
N ALA A 237 3.06 28.79 -8.31
CA ALA A 237 1.98 28.31 -7.46
C ALA A 237 2.37 28.33 -5.98
N TYR A 238 3.61 27.92 -5.66
CA TYR A 238 4.14 28.00 -4.30
C TYR A 238 4.30 29.45 -3.83
N ALA A 239 4.76 30.36 -4.70
CA ALA A 239 4.89 31.78 -4.37
C ALA A 239 3.55 32.44 -4.01
N CYS A 240 2.43 31.96 -4.56
CA CYS A 240 1.09 32.42 -4.16
C CYS A 240 0.81 32.20 -2.67
N ILE A 241 1.32 31.13 -2.06
CA ILE A 241 1.19 30.89 -0.61
C ILE A 241 1.85 32.02 0.18
N ALA A 242 3.11 32.35 -0.15
CA ALA A 242 3.84 33.43 0.52
C ALA A 242 3.19 34.80 0.33
N ARG A 243 2.56 35.03 -0.82
CA ARG A 243 1.85 36.27 -1.16
C ARG A 243 0.42 36.33 -0.60
N ARG A 244 -0.03 35.29 0.12
CA ARG A 244 -1.43 35.15 0.58
C ARG A 244 -2.45 35.25 -0.55
N GLN A 245 -2.06 34.77 -1.73
CA GLN A 245 -2.92 34.66 -2.92
C GLN A 245 -3.49 33.25 -3.03
N VAL A 246 -3.95 32.72 -1.89
CA VAL A 246 -4.52 31.38 -1.77
C VAL A 246 -5.89 31.45 -1.13
N GLN A 247 -6.78 30.58 -1.58
CA GLN A 247 -8.13 30.41 -1.07
C GLN A 247 -8.37 28.96 -0.72
N ARG A 248 -9.03 28.73 0.42
CA ARG A 248 -9.47 27.40 0.83
C ARG A 248 -10.77 27.06 0.09
N VAL A 249 -10.77 25.98 -0.67
CA VAL A 249 -11.89 25.60 -1.53
C VAL A 249 -12.39 24.22 -1.13
N PRO A 250 -13.71 24.02 -0.92
CA PRO A 250 -14.27 22.71 -0.57
C PRO A 250 -14.14 21.73 -1.75
N ILE A 251 -14.03 20.43 -1.47
CA ILE A 251 -13.89 19.38 -2.50
C ILE A 251 -14.88 19.54 -3.66
N ASP A 252 -16.13 19.91 -3.34
CA ASP A 252 -17.20 20.01 -4.34
C ASP A 252 -17.01 21.14 -5.37
N GLU A 253 -16.15 22.10 -5.09
CA GLU A 253 -15.85 23.28 -5.92
C GLU A 253 -14.42 23.30 -6.47
N LEU A 254 -13.67 22.20 -6.32
CA LEU A 254 -12.28 22.13 -6.75
C LEU A 254 -12.12 22.06 -8.27
N GLU A 255 -13.10 21.56 -9.01
CA GLU A 255 -12.98 21.38 -10.45
C GLU A 255 -12.63 22.70 -11.17
N GLY A 256 -11.52 22.72 -11.90
CA GLY A 256 -11.02 23.92 -12.58
C GLY A 256 -10.16 24.86 -11.72
N ARG A 257 -10.00 24.59 -10.42
CA ARG A 257 -9.09 25.33 -9.53
C ARG A 257 -7.64 24.89 -9.71
N VAL A 258 -6.70 25.77 -9.37
CA VAL A 258 -5.26 25.50 -9.45
C VAL A 258 -4.74 25.16 -8.06
N ALA A 259 -4.15 23.98 -7.89
CA ALA A 259 -3.59 23.54 -6.63
C ALA A 259 -2.36 24.36 -6.23
N THR A 260 -2.24 24.73 -4.95
CA THR A 260 -1.03 25.39 -4.42
C THR A 260 -0.09 24.43 -3.71
N SER A 261 -0.59 23.24 -3.38
CA SER A 261 0.09 22.21 -2.61
C SER A 261 0.05 20.88 -3.36
N LEU A 262 0.92 19.95 -2.96
CA LEU A 262 0.85 18.56 -3.43
C LEU A 262 -0.43 17.92 -2.91
N ILE A 263 -1.19 17.25 -3.77
CA ILE A 263 -2.28 16.37 -3.37
C ILE A 263 -1.80 14.94 -3.56
N THR A 264 -1.60 14.20 -2.48
CA THR A 264 -0.98 12.87 -2.52
C THR A 264 -1.78 11.85 -1.73
N PRO A 265 -2.56 10.99 -2.41
CA PRO A 265 -3.23 9.86 -1.76
C PRO A 265 -2.23 8.78 -1.36
N TYR A 266 -2.40 8.22 -0.16
CA TYR A 266 -1.56 7.16 0.39
C TYR A 266 -2.41 5.96 0.86
N PRO A 267 -2.20 4.76 0.30
CA PRO A 267 -1.36 4.42 -0.86
C PRO A 267 -1.95 4.93 -2.20
N PRO A 268 -1.14 5.09 -3.28
CA PRO A 268 0.25 4.64 -3.44
C PRO A 268 1.31 5.66 -3.00
N GLY A 269 0.95 6.87 -2.58
CA GLY A 269 1.93 7.89 -2.19
C GLY A 269 2.62 8.59 -3.37
N ILE A 270 2.00 8.52 -4.55
CA ILE A 270 2.45 9.24 -5.74
C ILE A 270 1.60 10.51 -5.84
N PRO A 271 2.20 11.71 -5.96
CA PRO A 271 1.45 12.95 -6.11
C PRO A 271 0.42 12.82 -7.24
N LEU A 272 -0.84 13.04 -6.90
CA LEU A 272 -1.95 13.11 -7.85
C LEU A 272 -1.99 14.47 -8.54
N LEU A 273 -1.66 15.53 -7.80
CA LEU A 273 -1.46 16.88 -8.31
C LEU A 273 -0.19 17.48 -7.73
N ILE A 274 0.55 18.18 -8.58
CA ILE A 274 1.63 19.08 -8.17
C ILE A 274 1.14 20.54 -8.15
N PRO A 275 1.78 21.43 -7.36
CA PRO A 275 1.43 22.85 -7.37
C PRO A 275 1.44 23.42 -8.80
N GLY A 276 0.39 24.17 -9.14
CA GLY A 276 0.22 24.78 -10.45
C GLY A 276 -0.61 23.96 -11.45
N GLU A 277 -0.94 22.72 -11.11
CA GLU A 277 -1.88 21.91 -11.89
C GLU A 277 -3.34 22.18 -11.53
N VAL A 278 -4.21 21.96 -12.51
CA VAL A 278 -5.65 22.16 -12.38
C VAL A 278 -6.34 20.87 -11.93
N PHE A 279 -7.21 20.96 -10.93
CA PHE A 279 -8.10 19.88 -10.54
C PHE A 279 -9.06 19.55 -11.69
N ASN A 280 -8.93 18.34 -12.24
CA ASN A 280 -9.87 17.82 -13.23
C ASN A 280 -11.02 17.05 -12.57
N ARG A 281 -12.05 16.72 -13.36
CA ARG A 281 -13.23 16.01 -12.88
C ARG A 281 -12.92 14.67 -12.21
N LYS A 282 -12.05 13.86 -12.81
CA LYS A 282 -11.72 12.51 -12.32
C LYS A 282 -11.06 12.55 -10.94
N ILE A 283 -10.18 13.53 -10.72
CA ILE A 283 -9.53 13.77 -9.43
C ILE A 283 -10.57 14.17 -8.40
N VAL A 284 -11.43 15.14 -8.73
CA VAL A 284 -12.49 15.58 -7.81
C VAL A 284 -13.45 14.44 -7.46
N ASP A 285 -13.85 13.62 -8.43
CA ASP A 285 -14.71 12.46 -8.20
C ASP A 285 -14.03 11.43 -7.28
N TYR A 286 -12.71 11.21 -7.40
CA TYR A 286 -11.95 10.39 -6.45
C TYR A 286 -11.92 10.97 -5.04
N LEU A 287 -11.67 12.27 -4.90
CA LEU A 287 -11.63 12.92 -3.59
C LEU A 287 -13.00 12.85 -2.89
N LYS A 288 -14.10 13.01 -3.65
CA LYS A 288 -15.47 12.81 -3.13
C LYS A 288 -15.71 11.38 -2.67
N PHE A 289 -15.25 10.41 -3.47
CA PHE A 289 -15.31 9.00 -3.09
C PHE A 289 -14.54 8.73 -1.79
N ALA A 290 -13.29 9.22 -1.67
CA ALA A 290 -12.47 9.02 -0.48
C ALA A 290 -13.15 9.60 0.78
N ARG A 291 -13.76 10.79 0.66
CA ARG A 291 -14.59 11.38 1.72
C ARG A 291 -15.77 10.50 2.10
N GLU A 292 -16.56 10.02 1.14
CA GLU A 292 -17.70 9.14 1.42
C GLU A 292 -17.27 7.82 2.05
N PHE A 293 -16.18 7.25 1.56
CA PHE A 293 -15.62 6.00 2.07
C PHE A 293 -15.17 6.15 3.53
N ALA A 294 -14.51 7.25 3.89
CA ALA A 294 -14.10 7.54 5.27
C ALA A 294 -15.30 7.60 6.23
N LEU A 295 -16.44 8.15 5.80
CA LEU A 295 -17.67 8.19 6.60
C LEU A 295 -18.29 6.81 6.79
N LEU A 296 -18.28 5.98 5.74
CA LEU A 296 -18.87 4.64 5.77
C LEU A 296 -18.00 3.63 6.53
N CYS A 297 -16.68 3.75 6.43
CA CYS A 297 -15.69 2.85 7.00
C CYS A 297 -14.58 3.60 7.78
N PRO A 298 -14.90 4.23 8.92
CA PRO A 298 -13.89 4.86 9.76
C PRO A 298 -12.87 3.82 10.22
N GLY A 299 -11.60 4.22 10.27
CA GLY A 299 -10.46 3.36 10.51
C GLY A 299 -9.87 2.73 9.24
N PHE A 300 -10.51 2.88 8.07
CA PHE A 300 -10.02 2.35 6.78
C PHE A 300 -9.88 3.43 5.71
N GLU A 301 -10.07 4.69 6.06
CA GLU A 301 -9.90 5.84 5.18
C GLU A 301 -8.56 5.86 4.44
N THR A 302 -8.57 6.49 3.26
CA THR A 302 -7.34 6.79 2.53
C THR A 302 -6.77 8.09 3.09
N ASP A 303 -5.51 8.07 3.50
CA ASP A 303 -4.81 9.28 3.90
C ASP A 303 -4.48 10.10 2.64
N ILE A 304 -4.93 11.35 2.55
CA ILE A 304 -4.70 12.21 1.39
C ILE A 304 -3.97 13.47 1.85
N HIS A 305 -2.65 13.48 1.66
CA HIS A 305 -1.82 14.63 2.01
C HIS A 305 -2.18 15.82 1.12
N GLY A 306 -2.26 17.00 1.73
CA GLY A 306 -2.63 18.25 1.05
C GLY A 306 -4.12 18.57 1.09
N LEU A 307 -4.97 17.65 1.56
CA LEU A 307 -6.32 18.00 2.00
C LEU A 307 -6.29 18.55 3.43
N VAL A 308 -7.19 19.48 3.70
CA VAL A 308 -7.43 20.04 5.01
C VAL A 308 -8.79 19.57 5.49
N GLU A 309 -8.80 18.97 6.67
CA GLU A 309 -10.00 18.51 7.35
C GLU A 309 -10.44 19.54 8.39
N GLU A 310 -11.69 19.97 8.32
CA GLU A 310 -12.29 20.87 9.31
C GLU A 310 -13.62 20.27 9.80
N GLU A 311 -13.80 20.20 11.11
CA GLU A 311 -15.08 19.84 11.71
C GLU A 311 -16.01 21.06 11.64
N GLY A 312 -17.12 20.92 10.92
CA GLY A 312 -18.14 21.96 10.86
C GLY A 312 -18.90 22.11 12.17
N GLU A 313 -19.61 23.22 12.34
CA GLU A 313 -20.50 23.45 13.50
C GLU A 313 -21.61 22.39 13.64
N ASP A 314 -21.90 21.66 12.56
CA ASP A 314 -22.83 20.54 12.50
C ASP A 314 -22.21 19.19 12.93
N GLY A 315 -20.95 19.19 13.37
CA GLY A 315 -20.17 17.99 13.73
C GLY A 315 -19.79 17.13 12.52
N ARG A 316 -19.93 17.65 11.29
CA ARG A 316 -19.55 16.93 10.07
C ARG A 316 -18.17 17.35 9.62
N MET A 317 -17.32 16.37 9.36
CA MET A 317 -16.01 16.61 8.74
C MET A 317 -16.18 17.09 7.30
N ARG A 318 -15.59 18.24 7.01
CA ARG A 318 -15.51 18.85 5.68
C ARG A 318 -14.07 18.86 5.23
N PHE A 319 -13.87 18.66 3.93
CA PHE A 319 -12.56 18.52 3.32
C PHE A 319 -12.35 19.63 2.31
N PHE A 320 -11.17 20.23 2.35
CA PHE A 320 -10.79 21.37 1.53
C PHE A 320 -9.40 21.16 0.91
N ALA A 321 -9.11 21.91 -0.13
CA ALA A 321 -7.75 22.10 -0.61
C ALA A 321 -7.46 23.59 -0.79
N ASP A 322 -6.22 23.99 -0.53
CA ASP A 322 -5.78 25.35 -0.79
C ASP A 322 -5.45 25.50 -2.29
N CYS A 323 -6.04 26.51 -2.90
CA CYS A 323 -5.97 26.79 -4.33
C CYS A 323 -5.53 28.24 -4.57
N VAL A 324 -5.01 28.54 -5.76
CA VAL A 324 -4.71 29.92 -6.17
C VAL A 324 -6.02 30.72 -6.24
N VAL A 325 -5.98 31.96 -5.75
CA VAL A 325 -7.10 32.91 -5.89
C VAL A 325 -7.37 33.16 -7.38
N GLN A 326 -8.63 33.06 -7.78
CA GLN A 326 -9.10 33.37 -9.13
C GLN A 326 -9.74 34.75 -9.15
#